data_AF-A0A5P2DNH9-F1
#
_entry.id   AF-A0A5P2DNH9-F1
#
_cell.length_a   1.000
_cell.length_b   1.000
_cell.length_c   1.000
_cell.angle_alpha   90.00
_cell.angle_beta   90.00
_cell.angle_gamma   90.00
#
_symmetry.space_group_name_H-M   'P 1'
#
loop_
_entity.id
_entity.type
_entity.pdbx_description
1 polymer ?
#
loop_
_entity_poly.entity_id
_entity_poly.type
_entity_poly.pdbx_seq_one_letter_code
_entity_poly.pdbx_strand_id
1 'polypeptide(L)'
;MTGLPAPVRGISARVVMNKGGCGGYYAHLVADFEPPGPGGRTEIVNLVPERRLPAEFLPAVRAGIELGLDGVAAAVLLTDGGWHEVDS
;
A
#
# COMPACT_ATOMS: atom_id res chain seq x y z
N MET A 1 -5.02 5.40 20.82
CA MET A 1 -4.86 5.42 19.35
C MET A 1 -6.17 5.88 18.77
N THR A 2 -6.16 6.98 18.02
CA THR A 2 -7.36 7.46 17.30
C THR A 2 -7.51 6.59 16.06
N GLY A 3 -8.68 5.95 15.89
CA GLY A 3 -8.96 5.15 14.70
C GLY A 3 -9.41 6.01 13.54
N LEU A 4 -9.29 5.50 12.31
CA LEU A 4 -9.86 6.15 11.13
C LEU A 4 -11.39 6.37 11.33
N PRO A 5 -11.92 7.60 11.19
CA PRO A 5 -13.31 7.90 11.56
C PRO A 5 -14.35 7.45 10.54
N ALA A 6 -13.96 7.27 9.27
CA ALA A 6 -14.81 6.82 8.18
C ALA A 6 -13.99 6.05 7.16
N PRO A 7 -14.58 5.06 6.45
CA PRO A 7 -13.88 4.31 5.42
C PRO A 7 -13.52 5.22 4.24
N VAL A 8 -12.33 4.99 3.68
CA VAL A 8 -11.79 5.68 2.52
C VAL A 8 -11.36 4.63 1.50
N ARG A 9 -11.95 4.65 0.31
CA ARG A 9 -11.74 3.61 -0.71
C ARG A 9 -11.06 4.15 -1.95
N GLY A 10 -10.37 3.28 -2.68
CA GLY A 10 -9.76 3.57 -3.97
C GLY A 10 -8.57 4.53 -3.89
N ILE A 11 -7.84 4.54 -2.78
CA ILE A 11 -6.65 5.39 -2.64
C ILE A 11 -5.54 4.78 -3.48
N SER A 12 -5.16 5.48 -4.54
CA SER A 12 -4.06 5.08 -5.43
C SER A 12 -2.82 5.92 -5.17
N ALA A 13 -1.69 5.25 -4.94
CA ALA A 13 -0.38 5.87 -4.92
C ALA A 13 0.45 5.34 -6.10
N ARG A 14 1.06 6.28 -6.85
CA ARG A 14 1.93 5.94 -7.98
C ARG A 14 3.22 6.73 -7.90
N VAL A 15 4.33 6.02 -7.85
CA VAL A 15 5.68 6.58 -7.95
C VAL A 15 6.23 6.21 -9.32
N VAL A 16 6.57 7.23 -10.10
CA VAL A 16 7.31 7.06 -11.37
C VAL A 16 8.43 8.07 -11.37
N MET A 17 9.66 7.60 -11.21
CA MET A 17 10.83 8.45 -11.34
C MET A 17 11.55 8.11 -12.63
N ASN A 18 11.43 8.99 -13.62
CA ASN A 18 12.21 8.94 -14.85
C ASN A 18 12.95 10.27 -15.00
N LYS A 19 14.26 10.27 -14.70
CA LYS A 19 15.17 11.38 -15.01
C LYS A 19 16.44 10.85 -15.69
N GLY A 20 16.29 10.28 -16.88
CA GLY A 20 17.38 10.25 -17.86
C GLY A 20 18.33 9.04 -17.85
N GLY A 21 17.82 7.85 -18.20
CA GLY A 21 18.62 6.89 -18.97
C GLY A 21 19.10 5.60 -18.29
N CYS A 22 19.04 5.48 -16.96
CA CYS A 22 19.37 4.23 -16.26
C CYS A 22 18.46 4.03 -15.04
N GLY A 23 17.58 3.03 -15.09
CA GLY A 23 16.75 2.57 -13.97
C GLY A 23 15.64 3.54 -13.59
N GLY A 24 14.43 3.28 -14.06
CA GLY A 24 13.25 3.94 -13.51
C GLY A 24 12.94 3.35 -12.13
N TYR A 25 12.36 4.16 -11.23
CA TYR A 25 11.63 3.61 -10.09
C TYR A 25 10.15 3.67 -10.41
N TYR A 26 9.50 2.51 -10.42
CA TYR A 26 8.07 2.35 -10.66
C TYR A 26 7.43 1.60 -9.50
N ALA A 27 6.43 2.21 -8.88
CA ALA A 27 5.53 1.53 -7.96
C ALA A 27 4.11 2.05 -8.16
N HIS A 28 3.14 1.13 -8.22
CA HIS A 28 1.72 1.48 -8.22
C HIS A 28 0.98 0.60 -7.23
N LEU A 29 0.20 1.23 -6.34
CA LEU A 29 -0.57 0.55 -5.32
C LEU A 29 -1.94 1.20 -5.19
N VAL A 30 -2.98 0.37 -5.06
CA VAL A 30 -4.34 0.82 -4.73
C VAL A 30 -4.78 0.11 -3.45
N ALA A 31 -5.27 0.90 -2.50
CA ALA A 31 -5.71 0.39 -1.20
C ALA A 31 -7.00 1.05 -0.72
N ASP A 32 -7.78 0.27 0.03
CA ASP A 32 -8.92 0.72 0.80
C ASP A 32 -8.54 0.77 2.28
N PHE A 33 -8.97 1.82 2.96
CA PHE A 33 -8.73 2.06 4.38
C PHE A 33 -10.07 2.06 5.10
N GLU A 34 -10.24 1.20 6.08
CA GLU A 34 -11.43 1.12 6.91
C GLU A 34 -11.09 1.42 8.38
N PRO A 35 -12.05 1.92 9.17
CA PRO A 35 -11.89 2.02 10.61
C PRO A 35 -11.42 0.69 11.21
N PRO A 36 -10.54 0.71 12.22
CA PRO A 36 -10.05 -0.51 12.82
C PRO A 36 -11.21 -1.27 13.47
N GLY A 37 -11.22 -2.60 13.33
CA GLY A 37 -12.24 -3.45 13.94
C GLY A 37 -12.19 -3.43 15.47
N PRO A 38 -13.01 -4.25 16.16
CA PRO A 38 -13.11 -4.28 17.63
C PRO A 38 -11.78 -4.46 18.38
N GLY A 39 -10.76 -5.00 17.71
CA GLY A 39 -9.40 -5.15 18.25
C GLY A 39 -8.55 -3.88 18.26
N GLY A 40 -9.00 -2.79 17.62
CA GLY A 40 -8.33 -1.48 17.63
C GLY A 40 -6.91 -1.44 17.04
N ARG A 41 -6.52 -2.49 16.31
CA ARG A 41 -5.18 -2.64 15.73
C ARG A 41 -5.20 -2.37 14.23
N THR A 42 -4.04 -1.98 13.70
CA THR A 42 -3.82 -1.90 12.27
C THR A 42 -3.72 -3.31 11.69
N GLU A 43 -4.54 -3.59 10.68
CA GLU A 43 -4.55 -4.87 9.97
C GLU A 43 -4.31 -4.59 8.50
N ILE A 44 -3.28 -5.19 7.90
CA ILE A 44 -2.98 -4.99 6.46
C ILE A 44 -3.14 -6.34 5.77
N VAL A 45 -4.14 -6.40 4.88
CA VAL A 45 -4.53 -7.59 4.13
C VAL A 45 -4.21 -7.37 2.65
N ASN A 46 -3.44 -8.29 2.07
CA ASN A 46 -3.15 -8.27 0.64
C ASN A 46 -4.16 -9.13 -0.13
N LEU A 47 -4.96 -8.51 -1.00
CA LEU A 47 -5.82 -9.23 -1.96
C LEU A 47 -5.23 -9.23 -3.38
N VAL A 48 -4.10 -8.56 -3.60
CA VAL A 48 -3.47 -8.43 -4.91
C VAL A 48 -2.77 -9.74 -5.28
N PRO A 49 -3.05 -10.32 -6.46
CA PRO A 49 -2.36 -11.50 -6.94
C PRO A 49 -0.85 -11.24 -7.12
N GLU A 50 -0.03 -12.25 -6.83
CA GLU A 50 1.44 -12.17 -6.89
C GLU A 50 1.97 -11.69 -8.25
N ARG A 51 1.30 -12.07 -9.35
CA ARG A 51 1.62 -11.57 -10.71
C ARG A 51 1.59 -10.04 -10.85
N ARG A 52 0.84 -9.33 -9.99
CA ARG A 52 0.68 -7.86 -10.00
C ARG A 52 1.44 -7.17 -8.87
N LEU A 53 1.70 -7.87 -7.78
CA LEU A 53 2.50 -7.40 -6.66
C LEU A 53 3.29 -8.59 -6.10
N PRO A 54 4.55 -8.77 -6.53
CA PRO A 54 5.43 -9.80 -6.01
C PRO A 54 5.54 -9.78 -4.48
N ALA A 55 5.63 -10.96 -3.87
CA ALA A 55 5.62 -11.08 -2.42
C ALA A 55 6.83 -10.40 -1.76
N GLU A 56 7.96 -10.26 -2.48
CA GLU A 56 9.15 -9.54 -1.99
C GLU A 56 8.90 -8.06 -1.71
N PHE A 57 7.90 -7.44 -2.34
CA PHE A 57 7.58 -6.02 -2.13
C PHE A 57 6.62 -5.78 -0.96
N LEU A 58 5.93 -6.82 -0.48
CA LEU A 58 4.96 -6.69 0.62
C LEU A 58 5.57 -6.10 1.91
N PRO A 59 6.80 -6.46 2.33
CA PRO A 59 7.43 -5.82 3.48
C PRO A 59 7.62 -4.30 3.29
N ALA A 60 8.04 -3.86 2.11
CA ALA A 60 8.24 -2.45 1.80
C ALA A 60 6.91 -1.68 1.76
N VAL A 61 5.89 -2.26 1.14
CA VAL A 61 4.52 -1.72 1.11
C VAL A 61 3.96 -1.58 2.52
N ARG A 62 4.12 -2.62 3.35
CA ARG A 62 3.68 -2.61 4.75
C ARG A 62 4.35 -1.48 5.54
N ALA A 63 5.67 -1.37 5.45
CA ALA A 63 6.42 -0.31 6.14
C ALA A 63 5.98 1.09 5.68
N GLY A 64 5.75 1.28 4.37
CA GLY A 64 5.26 2.55 3.83
C GLY A 64 3.87 2.93 4.33
N ILE A 65 2.95 1.96 4.42
CA ILE A 65 1.60 2.17 4.95
C ILE A 65 1.66 2.48 6.45
N GLU A 66 2.45 1.73 7.22
CA GLU A 66 2.61 1.96 8.66
C GLU A 66 3.20 3.34 8.96
N LEU A 67 4.20 3.76 8.16
CA LEU A 67 4.76 5.11 8.24
C LEU A 67 3.71 6.18 7.88
N GLY A 68 2.93 5.97 6.82
CA GLY A 68 1.92 6.92 6.38
C GLY A 68 0.71 7.05 7.32
N LEU A 69 0.40 5.99 8.07
CA LEU A 69 -0.64 6.01 9.09
C LEU A 69 -0.25 6.81 10.35
N ASP A 70 1.04 7.00 10.63
CA ASP A 70 1.55 7.83 11.73
C ASP A 70 0.85 7.56 13.10
N GLY A 71 0.69 6.27 13.43
CA GLY A 71 0.04 5.84 14.67
C GLY A 71 -1.50 5.85 14.67
N VAL A 72 -2.13 6.18 13.54
CA VAL A 72 -3.57 5.96 13.30
C VAL A 72 -3.83 4.49 13.05
N ALA A 73 -4.79 3.92 13.79
CA ALA A 73 -5.21 2.54 13.57
C ALA A 73 -6.20 2.46 12.40
N ALA A 74 -5.96 1.53 11.47
CA ALA A 74 -6.82 1.29 10.31
C ALA A 74 -6.71 -0.15 9.81
N ALA A 75 -7.81 -0.69 9.28
CA ALA A 75 -7.76 -1.88 8.44
C ALA A 75 -7.45 -1.43 7.00
N VAL A 76 -6.43 -2.00 6.38
CA VAL A 76 -5.96 -1.65 5.05
C VAL A 76 -6.05 -2.87 4.14
N LEU A 77 -6.81 -2.74 3.06
CA LEU A 77 -6.96 -3.78 2.05
C LEU A 77 -6.24 -3.33 0.79
N LEU A 78 -5.21 -4.07 0.38
CA LEU A 78 -4.57 -3.87 -0.91
C LEU A 78 -5.47 -4.49 -1.99
N THR A 79 -6.05 -3.66 -2.83
CA THR A 79 -7.06 -4.07 -3.82
C THR A 79 -6.48 -4.17 -5.23
N ASP A 80 -5.47 -3.37 -5.55
CA ASP A 80 -4.73 -3.51 -6.80
C ASP A 80 -3.26 -3.10 -6.65
N GLY A 81 -2.44 -3.55 -7.59
CA GLY A 81 -1.03 -3.25 -7.65
C GLY A 81 -0.51 -3.27 -9.09
N GLY A 82 0.63 -2.62 -9.28
CA GLY A 82 1.41 -2.71 -10.50
C GLY A 82 2.88 -2.64 -10.18
N TRP A 83 3.64 -3.55 -10.78
CA TRP A 83 5.09 -3.58 -10.76
C TRP A 83 5.61 -3.64 -12.20
N HIS A 84 6.88 -3.30 -12.39
CA HIS A 84 7.57 -3.34 -13.67
C HIS A 84 8.87 -4.15 -13.52
N GLU A 85 9.14 -5.05 -14.45
CA GLU A 85 10.20 -6.07 -14.35
C GLU A 85 11.61 -5.51 -14.11
N VAL A 86 11.88 -4.31 -14.62
CA VAL A 86 13.22 -3.69 -14.60
C VAL A 86 13.29 -2.50 -13.64
N ASP A 87 12.15 -1.97 -13.22
CA ASP A 87 12.05 -0.66 -12.56
C ASP A 87 11.37 -0.72 -11.17
N SER A 88 10.97 -1.90 -10.67
CA SER A 88 10.29 -2.08 -9.37
C SER A 88 11.16 -2.73 -8.30
#